data_AF-A0A9Q0X2N2-F1
#
_entry.id   AF-A0A9Q0X2N2-F1
#
_cell.length_a   1.000
_cell.length_b   1.000
_cell.length_c   1.000
_cell.angle_alpha   90.00
_cell.angle_beta   90.00
_cell.angle_gamma   90.00
#
_symmetry.space_group_name_H-M   'P 1'
#
loop_
_entity.id
_entity.type
_entity.pdbx_description
1 polymer ?
#
loop_
_entity_poly.entity_id
_entity_poly.type
_entity_poly.pdbx_seq_one_letter_code
_entity_poly.pdbx_strand_id
1 'polypeptide(L)'
;MKKSGGAADKKRVRRSLPTGTRDLNSDTPPRKQAAEKDVFQLFAEKVRDHKGLVSRWAVLQETRVEYFRGKDFVSFLKNHPEIKDILESSKNFEVEEIVDTLLSKNLFSAL
;
A
#
# COMPACT_ATOMS: atom_id res chain seq x y z
N MET A 1 -16.91 -61.89 14.39
CA MET A 1 -15.43 -61.91 14.23
C MET A 1 -15.05 -60.80 13.26
N LYS A 2 -14.28 -59.78 13.68
CA LYS A 2 -13.16 -59.17 12.93
C LYS A 2 -12.27 -58.45 13.96
N LYS A 3 -11.00 -58.85 13.95
CA LYS A 3 -9.90 -58.37 14.78
C LYS A 3 -9.03 -57.44 13.92
N SER A 4 -8.01 -56.89 14.59
CA SER A 4 -6.82 -56.12 14.14
C SER A 4 -7.10 -54.68 13.76
N GLY A 5 -6.43 -53.68 14.34
CA GLY A 5 -5.22 -53.61 15.18
C GLY A 5 -4.67 -52.18 14.99
N GLY A 6 -3.92 -51.52 15.85
CA GLY A 6 -3.16 -51.87 17.05
C GLY A 6 -1.99 -50.88 17.11
N ALA A 7 -1.66 -50.39 18.31
CA ALA A 7 -0.36 -49.78 18.70
C ALA A 7 0.04 -48.45 18.00
N ALA A 8 0.89 -47.59 18.54
CA ALA A 8 1.40 -47.29 19.88
C ALA A 8 2.22 -45.99 19.72
N ASP A 9 2.35 -45.27 20.83
CA ASP A 9 3.26 -44.15 21.11
C ASP A 9 4.53 -44.04 20.25
N LYS A 10 4.89 -42.82 19.83
CA LYS A 10 6.30 -42.37 19.81
C LYS A 10 6.51 -40.87 19.55
N LYS A 11 7.29 -40.31 20.46
CA LYS A 11 7.87 -38.97 20.57
C LYS A 11 9.01 -38.70 19.55
N ARG A 12 9.17 -37.42 19.20
CA ARG A 12 10.42 -36.65 18.87
C ARG A 12 10.93 -36.49 17.41
N VAL A 13 11.01 -35.20 16.99
CA VAL A 13 12.17 -34.44 16.45
C VAL A 13 12.54 -34.40 14.93
N ARG A 14 12.40 -33.16 14.39
CA ARG A 14 13.19 -32.33 13.42
C ARG A 14 13.49 -32.75 11.95
N ARG A 15 13.24 -31.74 11.09
CA ARG A 15 13.86 -31.31 9.79
C ARG A 15 13.55 -32.21 8.58
N SER A 16 13.31 -31.75 7.35
CA SER A 16 13.35 -30.42 6.68
C SER A 16 12.87 -30.61 5.23
N LEU A 17 12.23 -29.59 4.62
CA LEU A 17 12.23 -29.19 3.18
C LEU A 17 10.91 -28.45 2.83
N PRO A 18 10.94 -27.18 2.37
CA PRO A 18 9.79 -26.54 1.74
C PRO A 18 9.94 -26.59 0.21
N THR A 19 9.16 -27.46 -0.42
CA THR A 19 8.77 -27.36 -1.84
C THR A 19 7.33 -26.83 -1.78
N GLY A 20 6.98 -25.63 -2.24
CA GLY A 20 7.35 -25.01 -3.50
C GLY A 20 6.08 -24.94 -4.33
N THR A 21 5.16 -24.04 -3.94
CA THR A 21 4.04 -23.43 -4.70
C THR A 21 3.27 -22.59 -3.69
N ARG A 22 3.72 -21.35 -3.48
CA ARG A 22 2.95 -20.34 -2.74
C ARG A 22 2.33 -19.39 -3.76
N ASP A 23 1.03 -19.57 -3.90
CA ASP A 23 0.00 -18.55 -4.12
C ASP A 23 0.52 -17.14 -4.42
N LEU A 24 0.57 -16.81 -5.71
CA LEU A 24 0.66 -15.44 -6.20
C LEU A 24 -0.73 -14.80 -6.16
N ASN A 25 -1.22 -14.48 -4.96
CA ASN A 25 -2.25 -13.47 -4.82
C ASN A 25 -2.15 -12.85 -3.43
N SER A 26 -1.19 -11.95 -3.25
CA SER A 26 -1.12 -11.10 -2.06
C SER A 26 -1.88 -9.81 -2.36
N ASP A 27 -3.20 -9.90 -2.29
CA ASP A 27 -4.08 -8.79 -1.90
C ASP A 27 -3.85 -8.52 -0.40
N THR A 28 -2.69 -7.95 -0.10
CA THR A 28 -2.35 -7.50 1.25
C THR A 28 -2.19 -5.99 1.21
N PRO A 29 -2.94 -5.22 2.01
CA PRO A 29 -2.67 -3.80 2.21
C PRO A 29 -1.19 -3.65 2.60
N PRO A 30 -0.47 -2.64 2.10
CA PRO A 30 0.96 -2.51 2.34
C PRO A 30 1.22 -2.54 3.84
N ARG A 31 2.08 -3.48 4.23
CA ARG A 31 2.53 -3.77 5.57
C ARG A 31 2.75 -2.47 6.33
N LYS A 32 1.91 -2.21 7.33
CA LYS A 32 2.07 -1.13 8.33
C LYS A 32 3.46 -1.27 8.96
N GLN A 33 4.45 -0.59 8.41
CA GLN A 33 5.66 -0.25 9.14
C GLN A 33 5.25 0.90 10.05
N ALA A 34 4.84 0.54 11.26
CA ALA A 34 4.68 1.47 12.35
C ALA A 34 6.08 1.99 12.72
N ALA A 35 6.48 3.10 12.11
CA ALA A 35 7.68 3.86 12.47
C ALA A 35 7.41 5.29 12.01
N GLU A 36 7.42 6.23 12.95
CA GLU A 36 7.47 7.70 12.77
C GLU A 36 6.72 8.23 11.54
N LYS A 37 5.52 8.81 11.75
CA LYS A 37 4.70 9.35 10.65
C LYS A 37 5.54 10.28 9.76
N ASP A 38 5.97 9.74 8.63
CA ASP A 38 6.73 10.46 7.62
C ASP A 38 5.92 11.66 7.15
N VAL A 39 6.56 12.80 6.94
CA VAL A 39 5.93 14.01 6.37
C VAL A 39 5.20 13.68 5.06
N PHE A 40 5.73 12.72 4.28
CA PHE A 40 5.07 12.23 3.06
C PHE A 40 3.81 11.40 3.32
N GLN A 41 3.76 10.65 4.42
CA GLN A 41 2.54 9.93 4.84
C GLN A 41 1.44 10.92 5.23
N LEU A 42 1.77 11.93 6.04
CA LEU A 42 0.81 12.96 6.45
C LEU A 42 0.32 13.78 5.24
N PHE A 43 1.24 14.09 4.33
CA PHE A 43 0.91 14.72 3.05
C PHE A 43 -0.07 13.86 2.25
N ALA A 44 0.21 12.57 2.05
CA ALA A 44 -0.64 11.67 1.28
C ALA A 44 -2.05 11.55 1.88
N GLU A 45 -2.18 11.47 3.21
CA GLU A 45 -3.46 11.48 3.92
C GLU A 45 -4.21 12.79 3.65
N LYS A 46 -3.54 13.94 3.80
CA LYS A 46 -4.15 15.24 3.53
C LYS A 46 -4.65 15.37 2.10
N VAL A 47 -3.88 14.91 1.12
CA VAL A 47 -4.25 14.92 -0.29
C VAL A 47 -5.51 14.08 -0.52
N ARG A 48 -5.58 12.87 0.05
CA ARG A 48 -6.72 11.95 -0.12
C ARG A 48 -8.01 12.52 0.46
N ASP A 49 -7.92 13.20 1.61
CA ASP A 49 -9.07 13.79 2.29
C ASP A 49 -9.46 15.17 1.73
N HIS A 50 -8.69 15.71 0.77
CA HIS A 50 -8.92 17.05 0.25
C HIS A 50 -10.01 17.09 -0.81
N LYS A 51 -11.08 17.84 -0.55
CA LYS A 51 -12.23 17.99 -1.46
C LYS A 51 -11.90 18.64 -2.81
N GLY A 52 -10.77 19.35 -2.90
CA GLY A 52 -10.27 19.97 -4.12
C GLY A 52 -9.61 18.99 -5.11
N LEU A 53 -9.26 17.77 -4.68
CA LEU A 53 -8.77 16.74 -5.59
C LEU A 53 -9.94 15.89 -6.06
N VAL A 54 -10.13 15.80 -7.38
CA VAL A 54 -11.25 15.07 -7.97
C VAL A 54 -11.00 13.56 -7.91
N SER A 55 -11.56 12.91 -6.91
CA SER A 55 -11.60 11.45 -6.79
C SER A 55 -12.64 10.85 -7.74
N ARG A 56 -12.28 9.75 -8.41
CA ARG A 56 -13.10 8.99 -9.35
C ARG A 56 -13.03 7.51 -8.99
N TRP A 57 -14.05 6.74 -9.35
CA TRP A 57 -14.04 5.29 -9.13
C TRP A 57 -13.67 4.57 -10.42
N ALA A 58 -12.73 3.63 -10.32
CA ALA A 58 -12.41 2.65 -11.36
C ALA A 58 -12.80 1.26 -10.85
N VAL A 59 -13.19 0.38 -11.76
CA VAL A 59 -13.35 -1.05 -11.47
C VAL A 59 -12.09 -1.75 -11.97
N LEU A 60 -11.28 -2.23 -11.03
CA LEU A 60 -10.10 -3.05 -11.31
C LEU A 60 -10.36 -4.45 -10.77
N GLN A 61 -10.42 -5.45 -11.66
CA GLN A 61 -10.70 -6.85 -11.28
C GLN A 61 -11.89 -6.99 -10.34
N GLU A 62 -13.05 -6.42 -10.73
CA GLU A 62 -14.29 -6.41 -9.95
C GLU A 62 -14.25 -5.61 -8.65
N THR A 63 -13.08 -5.08 -8.28
CA THR A 63 -12.88 -4.23 -7.10
C THR A 63 -13.01 -2.77 -7.47
N ARG A 64 -13.75 -2.00 -6.67
CA ARG A 64 -13.85 -0.54 -6.83
C ARG A 64 -12.67 0.12 -6.14
N VAL A 65 -11.91 0.88 -6.90
CA VAL A 65 -10.76 1.63 -6.42
C VAL A 65 -10.96 3.11 -6.72
N GLU A 66 -10.65 3.96 -5.74
CA GLU A 66 -10.61 5.40 -5.95
C GLU A 66 -9.29 5.81 -6.60
N TYR A 67 -9.39 6.58 -7.67
CA TYR A 67 -8.24 7.13 -8.37
C TYR A 67 -8.49 8.59 -8.72
N PHE A 68 -7.40 9.34 -8.89
CA PHE A 68 -7.41 10.68 -9.43
C PHE A 68 -6.52 10.69 -10.68
N ARG A 69 -6.74 11.66 -11.57
CA ARG A 69 -5.87 11.80 -12.76
C ARG A 69 -4.61 12.57 -12.36
N GLY A 70 -3.46 12.16 -12.89
CA GLY A 70 -2.19 12.87 -12.64
C GLY A 70 -2.27 14.37 -12.99
N LYS A 71 -2.93 14.73 -14.10
CA LYS A 71 -3.15 16.15 -14.46
C LYS A 71 -3.97 16.94 -13.43
N ASP A 72 -4.93 16.27 -12.79
CA ASP A 72 -5.80 16.87 -11.78
C ASP A 72 -4.98 17.07 -10.50
N PHE A 73 -4.07 16.13 -10.17
CA PHE A 73 -3.11 16.26 -9.07
C PHE A 73 -2.12 17.41 -9.26
N VAL A 74 -1.56 17.57 -10.46
CA VAL A 74 -0.67 18.71 -10.78
C VAL A 74 -1.39 20.04 -10.60
N SER A 75 -2.64 20.14 -11.08
CA SER A 75 -3.46 21.36 -10.93
C SER A 75 -3.82 21.62 -9.47
N PHE A 76 -4.15 20.55 -8.74
CA PHE A 76 -4.45 20.59 -7.31
C PHE A 76 -3.28 21.16 -6.49
N LEU A 77 -2.05 20.69 -6.69
CA LEU A 77 -0.89 21.20 -5.95
C LEU A 77 -0.55 22.66 -6.28
N LYS A 78 -0.89 23.13 -7.49
CA LYS A 78 -0.72 24.55 -7.87
C LYS A 78 -1.76 25.45 -7.19
N ASN A 79 -2.98 24.95 -7.04
CA ASN A 79 -4.09 25.69 -6.44
C ASN A 79 -4.10 25.65 -4.90
N HIS A 80 -3.43 24.64 -4.32
CA HIS A 80 -3.40 24.40 -2.88
C HIS A 80 -1.96 24.34 -2.34
N PRO A 81 -1.22 25.48 -2.33
CA PRO A 81 0.14 25.53 -1.81
C PRO A 81 0.22 25.15 -0.32
N GLU A 82 -0.86 25.34 0.44
CA GLU A 82 -0.97 24.95 1.85
C GLU A 82 -0.81 23.44 2.07
N ILE A 83 -1.07 22.63 1.04
CA ILE A 83 -0.89 21.17 1.10
C ILE A 83 0.60 20.83 1.00
N LYS A 84 1.37 21.61 0.22
CA LYS A 84 2.82 21.47 0.15
C LYS A 84 3.53 21.90 1.44
N ASP A 85 2.90 22.74 2.27
CA ASP A 85 3.49 23.15 3.56
C ASP A 85 3.74 21.97 4.51
N ILE A 86 2.96 20.89 4.37
CA ILE A 86 3.11 19.65 5.15
C ILE A 86 4.45 18.97 4.87
N LEU A 87 5.02 19.17 3.67
CA LEU A 87 6.30 18.60 3.29
C LEU A 87 7.48 19.30 3.98
N GLU A 88 7.25 20.40 4.71
CA GLU A 88 8.24 21.17 5.47
C GLU A 88 9.51 21.44 4.65
N SER A 89 10.60 20.71 4.91
CA SER A 89 11.88 20.83 4.20
C SER A 89 11.79 20.45 2.71
N SER A 90 10.84 19.57 2.38
CA SER A 90 10.57 19.09 1.03
C SER A 90 9.49 19.90 0.31
N LYS A 91 9.06 21.05 0.85
CA LYS A 91 8.08 21.96 0.22
C LYS A 91 8.52 22.46 -1.16
N ASN A 92 9.84 22.61 -1.35
CA ASN A 92 10.43 23.11 -2.59
C ASN A 92 10.51 22.04 -3.70
N PHE A 93 10.15 20.79 -3.41
CA PHE A 93 10.18 19.73 -4.41
C PHE A 93 9.23 20.01 -5.57
N GLU A 94 9.68 19.64 -6.76
CA GLU A 94 8.86 19.65 -7.96
C GLU A 94 7.73 18.61 -7.82
N VAL A 95 6.68 18.75 -8.62
CA VAL A 95 5.53 17.84 -8.52
C VAL A 95 5.96 16.41 -8.84
N GLU A 96 6.87 16.26 -9.81
CA GLU A 96 7.48 15.02 -10.25
C GLU A 96 8.25 14.34 -9.12
N GLU A 97 9.09 15.07 -8.38
CA GLU A 97 9.84 14.55 -7.23
C GLU A 97 8.93 14.11 -6.08
N ILE A 98 7.86 14.87 -5.82
CA ILE A 98 6.85 14.52 -4.83
C ILE A 98 6.15 13.22 -5.24
N VAL A 99 5.72 13.10 -6.49
CA VAL A 99 5.05 11.90 -7.01
C VAL A 99 5.98 10.69 -6.95
N ASP A 100 7.24 10.82 -7.36
CA ASP A 100 8.21 9.72 -7.31
C ASP A 100 8.47 9.25 -5.87
N THR A 101 8.56 10.19 -4.92
CA THR A 101 8.68 9.87 -3.49
C THR A 101 7.43 9.14 -2.98
N LEU A 102 6.23 9.54 -3.40
CA LEU A 102 4.98 8.91 -2.99
C LEU A 102 4.81 7.52 -3.60
N LEU A 103 5.22 7.32 -4.85
CA LEU A 103 5.19 6.02 -5.52
C LEU A 103 6.22 5.05 -4.93
N SER A 104 7.45 5.51 -4.70
CA SER A 104 8.51 4.68 -4.09
C SER A 104 8.17 4.26 -2.65
N LYS A 105 7.44 5.09 -1.91
CA LYS A 105 6.91 4.77 -0.57
C LYS A 105 5.58 3.99 -0.62
N ASN A 106 5.05 3.69 -1.80
CA ASN A 106 3.76 3.02 -2.01
C ASN A 106 2.58 3.76 -1.33
N LEU A 107 2.70 5.09 -1.22
CA LEU A 107 1.68 5.99 -0.70
C LEU A 107 0.65 6.34 -1.79
N PHE A 108 1.07 6.29 -3.05
CA PHE A 108 0.17 6.21 -4.20
C PHE A 108 0.57 5.02 -5.06
N SER A 109 -0.36 4.60 -5.91
CA SER A 109 -0.12 3.55 -6.89
C SER A 109 -0.53 4.08 -8.26
N ALA A 110 0.34 3.91 -9.25
CA ALA A 110 -0.02 4.14 -10.64
C ALA A 110 -0.77 2.90 -11.15
N LEU A 111 -1.98 3.11 -11.65
CA LEU A 111 -2.85 2.07 -12.23
C LEU A 111 -2.74 2.07 -13.75
#